data_AF-A0A7V1QAX7-F1
#
_entry.id   AF-A0A7V1QAX7-F1
#
_cell.length_a   1.000
_cell.length_b   1.000
_cell.length_c   1.000
_cell.angle_alpha   90.00
_cell.angle_beta   90.00
_cell.angle_gamma   90.00
#
_symmetry.space_group_name_H-M   'P 1'
#
loop_
_entity.id
_entity.type
_entity.pdbx_description
1 polymer ?
#
loop_
_entity_poly.entity_id
_entity_poly.type
_entity_poly.pdbx_seq_one_letter_code
_entity_poly.pdbx_strand_id
1 'polypeptide(L)'
;VLTHRDFHSRNLMLYRDRLYIIDHQDARLGPPSYDLASLLGDPYVELEDALVEELIEFFLKEKARVDAGWRSAERWATFRQEFDLMSLQRLLKATGTYAYQAAVLGNPVYAPYIPRALQRAARVLFRLGRFPALRETFEEIIAPALLEWERVATEANRQ
;
A
#
# COMPACT_ATOMS: atom_id res chain seq x y z
N VAL A 1 15.70 -9.34 4.08
CA VAL A 1 16.43 -8.67 2.98
C VAL A 1 16.64 -7.21 3.33
N LEU A 2 17.55 -6.49 2.67
CA LEU A 2 17.59 -5.03 2.81
C LEU A 2 16.32 -4.45 2.20
N THR A 3 15.65 -3.56 2.93
CA THR A 3 14.43 -2.87 2.49
C THR A 3 14.66 -1.37 2.58
N HIS A 4 14.30 -0.63 1.53
CA HIS A 4 14.37 0.82 1.45
C HIS A 4 13.40 1.51 2.42
N ARG A 5 12.27 0.87 2.72
CA ARG A 5 11.19 1.30 3.63
C ARG A 5 10.28 2.43 3.14
N ASP A 6 10.84 3.33 2.33
CA ASP A 6 10.11 4.38 1.59
C ASP A 6 10.16 4.17 0.07
N PHE A 7 10.01 2.90 -0.35
CA PHE A 7 9.99 2.50 -1.76
C PHE A 7 8.61 2.75 -2.38
N HIS A 8 8.32 4.00 -2.71
CA HIS A 8 7.07 4.43 -3.34
C HIS A 8 7.33 5.35 -4.52
N SER A 9 6.33 5.59 -5.38
CA SER A 9 6.48 6.29 -6.67
C SER A 9 7.21 7.63 -6.57
N ARG A 10 7.00 8.39 -5.49
CA ARG A 10 7.68 9.70 -5.28
C ARG A 10 9.19 9.62 -5.04
N ASN A 11 9.72 8.46 -4.70
CA ASN A 11 11.14 8.22 -4.47
C ASN A 11 11.80 7.51 -5.67
N LEU A 12 11.04 7.34 -6.77
CA LEU A 12 11.46 6.73 -8.02
C LEU A 12 11.49 7.80 -9.13
N MET A 13 12.67 8.20 -9.56
CA MET A 13 12.87 9.26 -10.55
C MET A 13 13.31 8.67 -11.88
N LEU A 14 12.53 8.88 -12.93
CA LEU A 14 12.94 8.54 -14.29
C LEU A 14 13.64 9.75 -14.92
N TYR A 15 14.93 9.60 -15.25
CA TYR A 15 15.69 10.63 -15.93
C TYR A 15 16.54 10.02 -17.04
N ARG A 16 16.31 10.47 -18.28
CA ARG A 16 17.00 9.95 -19.48
C ARG A 16 16.97 8.40 -19.56
N ASP A 17 15.76 7.85 -19.47
CA ASP A 17 15.47 6.40 -19.49
C ASP A 17 16.19 5.57 -18.42
N ARG A 18 16.65 6.22 -17.34
CA ARG A 18 17.26 5.57 -16.19
C ARG A 18 16.45 5.84 -14.94
N LEU A 19 16.22 4.78 -14.17
CA LEU A 19 15.57 4.84 -12.88
C LEU A 19 16.59 5.21 -11.80
N TYR A 20 16.29 6.26 -11.05
CA TYR A 20 17.03 6.68 -9.87
C TYR A 20 16.16 6.50 -8.64
N ILE A 21 16.74 5.93 -7.59
CA ILE A 21 16.07 5.70 -6.31
C ILE A 21 16.71 6.64 -5.29
N ILE A 22 15.91 7.46 -4.63
CA ILE A 22 16.35 8.43 -3.62
C ILE A 22 15.76 8.09 -2.25
N ASP A 23 16.22 8.77 -1.19
CA ASP A 23 15.65 8.66 0.17
C ASP A 23 15.91 7.29 0.86
N HIS A 24 17.09 6.69 0.61
CA HIS A 24 17.47 5.36 1.09
C HIS A 24 18.20 5.35 2.45
N GLN A 25 18.36 6.51 3.11
CA GLN A 25 19.10 6.63 4.38
C GLN A 25 18.46 5.84 5.54
N ASP A 26 17.16 5.56 5.46
CA ASP A 26 16.41 4.80 6.46
C ASP A 26 16.34 3.30 6.16
N ALA A 27 17.10 2.81 5.17
CA ALA A 27 17.10 1.41 4.77
C ALA A 27 17.52 0.48 5.92
N ARG A 28 16.77 -0.60 6.13
CA ARG A 28 17.01 -1.59 7.20
C ARG A 28 16.68 -3.00 6.72
N LEU A 29 17.07 -4.00 7.49
CA LEU A 29 16.63 -5.37 7.24
C LEU A 29 15.12 -5.49 7.52
N GLY A 30 14.41 -6.09 6.59
CA GLY A 30 12.98 -6.33 6.66
C GLY A 30 12.53 -7.55 5.83
N PRO A 31 11.23 -7.87 5.86
CA PRO A 31 10.67 -8.94 5.06
C PRO A 31 10.73 -8.61 3.56
N PRO A 32 10.83 -9.62 2.69
CA PRO A 32 10.92 -9.41 1.24
C PRO A 32 9.67 -8.76 0.63
N SER A 33 8.53 -8.79 1.33
CA SER A 33 7.29 -8.15 0.89
C SER A 33 7.26 -6.64 1.14
N TYR A 34 8.16 -6.08 1.96
CA TYR A 34 8.05 -4.71 2.47
C TYR A 34 8.01 -3.65 1.38
N ASP A 35 9.05 -3.59 0.55
CA ASP A 35 9.18 -2.58 -0.50
C ASP A 35 8.19 -2.83 -1.64
N LEU A 36 7.87 -4.10 -1.94
CA LEU A 36 6.87 -4.43 -2.96
C LEU A 36 5.47 -3.96 -2.52
N ALA A 37 5.08 -4.23 -1.26
CA ALA A 37 3.83 -3.75 -0.70
C ALA A 37 3.76 -2.22 -0.63
N SER A 38 4.89 -1.57 -0.36
CA SER A 38 5.01 -0.11 -0.43
C SER A 38 4.71 0.42 -1.84
N LEU A 39 5.32 -0.18 -2.85
CA LEU A 39 5.23 0.29 -4.23
C LEU A 39 3.86 0.01 -4.85
N LEU A 40 3.38 -1.23 -4.73
CA LEU A 40 2.12 -1.65 -5.34
C LEU A 40 0.90 -1.14 -4.56
N GLY A 41 1.07 -0.86 -3.27
CA GLY A 41 0.04 -0.29 -2.41
C GLY A 41 0.01 1.24 -2.41
N ASP A 42 0.90 1.92 -3.14
CA ASP A 42 1.15 3.36 -3.03
C ASP A 42 -0.11 4.22 -3.26
N PRO A 43 -0.66 4.90 -2.22
CA PRO A 43 -1.87 5.72 -2.33
C PRO A 43 -1.78 6.89 -3.32
N TYR A 44 -0.57 7.26 -3.75
CA TYR A 44 -0.36 8.34 -4.71
C TYR A 44 -0.73 7.95 -6.15
N VAL A 45 -0.69 6.67 -6.49
CA VAL A 45 -0.94 6.17 -7.85
C VAL A 45 -2.01 5.10 -7.81
N GLU A 46 -2.99 5.18 -8.71
CA GLU A 46 -4.01 4.14 -8.85
C GLU A 46 -3.55 3.03 -9.79
N LEU A 47 -3.42 1.82 -9.26
CA LEU A 47 -3.12 0.61 -10.01
C LEU A 47 -4.36 -0.29 -10.01
N GLU A 48 -4.67 -0.85 -11.17
CA GLU A 48 -5.71 -1.86 -11.30
C GLU A 48 -5.30 -3.14 -10.56
N ASP A 49 -6.28 -3.81 -9.93
CA ASP A 49 -6.01 -5.03 -9.16
C ASP A 49 -5.33 -6.10 -10.04
N ALA A 50 -5.71 -6.22 -11.33
CA ALA A 50 -5.08 -7.16 -12.26
C ALA A 50 -3.58 -6.88 -12.48
N LEU A 51 -3.19 -5.61 -12.59
CA LEU A 51 -1.78 -5.21 -12.73
C LEU A 51 -1.00 -5.48 -11.44
N VAL A 52 -1.62 -5.26 -10.27
CA VAL A 52 -1.00 -5.60 -8.98
C VAL A 52 -0.69 -7.10 -8.91
N GLU A 53 -1.65 -7.95 -9.31
CA GLU A 53 -1.44 -9.40 -9.37
C GLU A 53 -0.33 -9.80 -10.34
N GLU A 54 -0.30 -9.22 -11.54
CA GLU A 54 0.75 -9.46 -12.54
C GLU A 54 2.14 -9.08 -12.00
N LEU A 55 2.26 -7.94 -11.31
CA LEU A 55 3.54 -7.47 -10.77
C LEU A 55 4.01 -8.31 -9.57
N ILE A 56 3.10 -8.84 -8.76
CA ILE A 56 3.44 -9.80 -7.69
C ILE A 56 3.97 -11.09 -8.32
N GLU A 57 3.29 -11.61 -9.35
CA GLU A 57 3.71 -12.83 -10.03
C GLU A 57 5.08 -12.63 -10.73
N PHE A 58 5.28 -11.49 -11.38
CA PHE A 58 6.56 -11.10 -11.97
C PHE A 58 7.68 -11.10 -10.93
N PHE A 59 7.47 -10.45 -9.78
CA PHE A 59 8.44 -10.45 -8.69
C PHE A 59 8.79 -11.88 -8.24
N LEU A 60 7.80 -12.74 -8.04
CA LEU A 60 8.00 -14.13 -7.61
C LEU A 60 8.79 -14.95 -8.65
N LYS A 61 8.49 -14.77 -9.94
CA LYS A 61 9.23 -15.41 -11.05
C LYS A 61 10.70 -14.97 -11.06
N GLU A 62 10.98 -13.67 -10.93
CA GLU A 62 12.36 -13.19 -10.88
C GLU A 62 13.11 -13.69 -9.65
N LYS A 63 12.45 -13.77 -8.48
CA LYS A 63 13.05 -14.35 -7.27
C LYS A 63 13.37 -15.84 -7.45
N ALA A 64 12.46 -16.61 -8.06
CA ALA A 64 12.63 -18.05 -8.31
C ALA A 64 13.76 -18.37 -9.32
N ARG A 65 14.10 -17.43 -10.20
CA ARG A 65 15.24 -17.56 -11.12
C ARG A 65 16.58 -17.55 -10.38
N VAL A 66 16.72 -16.67 -9.40
CA VAL A 66 17.99 -16.45 -8.69
C VAL A 66 18.12 -17.21 -7.37
N ASP A 67 17.00 -17.71 -6.82
CA ASP A 67 16.98 -18.43 -5.55
C ASP A 67 16.01 -19.63 -5.62
N ALA A 68 16.56 -20.84 -5.52
CA ALA A 68 15.79 -22.07 -5.60
C ALA A 68 14.75 -22.22 -4.47
N GLY A 69 14.97 -21.56 -3.32
CA GLY A 69 14.02 -21.53 -2.20
C GLY A 69 12.70 -20.83 -2.54
N TRP A 70 12.64 -20.07 -3.65
CA TRP A 70 11.45 -19.39 -4.15
C TRP A 70 10.71 -20.17 -5.24
N ARG A 71 11.07 -21.42 -5.54
CA ARG A 71 10.44 -22.18 -6.63
C ARG A 71 9.19 -22.97 -6.22
N SER A 72 8.93 -23.14 -4.93
CA SER A 72 7.79 -23.91 -4.47
C SER A 72 6.50 -23.10 -4.46
N ALA A 73 5.39 -23.74 -4.82
CA ALA A 73 4.05 -23.15 -4.74
C ALA A 73 3.68 -22.74 -3.31
N GLU A 74 4.11 -23.52 -2.32
CA GLU A 74 3.95 -23.19 -0.90
C GLU A 74 4.62 -21.86 -0.56
N ARG A 75 5.86 -21.62 -1.02
CA ARG A 75 6.56 -20.36 -0.74
C ARG A 75 5.83 -19.17 -1.36
N TRP A 76 5.26 -19.34 -2.56
CA TRP A 76 4.48 -18.28 -3.23
C TRP A 76 3.21 -17.97 -2.45
N ALA A 77 2.49 -18.99 -1.97
CA ALA A 77 1.32 -18.82 -1.13
C ALA A 77 1.67 -18.12 0.20
N THR A 78 2.76 -18.52 0.86
CA THR A 78 3.26 -17.84 2.07
C THR A 78 3.60 -16.37 1.78
N PHE A 79 4.32 -16.10 0.69
CA PHE A 79 4.66 -14.72 0.31
C PHE A 79 3.42 -13.88 0.05
N ARG A 80 2.37 -14.44 -0.56
CA ARG A 80 1.12 -13.72 -0.76
C ARG A 80 0.50 -13.30 0.57
N GLN A 81 0.46 -14.18 1.55
CA GLN A 81 -0.02 -13.83 2.89
C GLN A 81 0.88 -12.77 3.56
N GLU A 82 2.20 -12.87 3.43
CA GLU A 82 3.16 -11.86 3.92
C GLU A 82 2.94 -10.49 3.24
N PHE A 83 2.63 -10.48 1.95
CA PHE A 83 2.36 -9.28 1.17
C PHE A 83 1.05 -8.61 1.58
N ASP A 84 -0.04 -9.38 1.73
CA ASP A 84 -1.33 -8.84 2.15
C ASP A 84 -1.23 -8.28 3.59
N LEU A 85 -0.61 -9.00 4.52
CA LEU A 85 -0.40 -8.50 5.90
C LEU A 85 0.44 -7.21 5.93
N MET A 86 1.51 -7.15 5.12
CA MET A 86 2.36 -5.98 5.03
C MET A 86 1.63 -4.79 4.41
N SER A 87 0.84 -5.03 3.35
CA SER A 87 0.03 -4.00 2.69
C SER A 87 -0.97 -3.40 3.66
N LEU A 88 -1.70 -4.23 4.41
CA LEU A 88 -2.64 -3.77 5.43
C LEU A 88 -1.93 -2.91 6.49
N GLN A 89 -0.83 -3.41 7.05
CA GLN A 89 -0.07 -2.69 8.08
C GLN A 89 0.40 -1.32 7.58
N ARG A 90 0.96 -1.26 6.36
CA ARG A 90 1.50 -0.02 5.79
C ARG A 90 0.41 0.99 5.45
N LEU A 91 -0.71 0.54 4.88
CA LEU A 91 -1.83 1.41 4.51
C LEU A 91 -2.48 2.03 5.76
N LEU A 92 -2.63 1.26 6.84
CA LEU A 92 -3.14 1.79 8.11
C LEU A 92 -2.16 2.80 8.73
N LYS A 93 -0.85 2.49 8.72
CA LYS A 93 0.19 3.43 9.18
C LYS A 93 0.15 4.73 8.37
N ALA A 94 0.12 4.63 7.03
CA ALA A 94 0.09 5.77 6.13
C ALA A 94 -1.15 6.64 6.37
N THR A 95 -2.32 6.01 6.53
CA THR A 95 -3.57 6.69 6.87
C THR A 95 -3.42 7.51 8.15
N GLY A 96 -2.85 6.93 9.21
CA GLY A 96 -2.58 7.64 10.46
C GLY A 96 -1.64 8.84 10.26
N THR A 97 -0.58 8.68 9.46
CA THR A 97 0.32 9.78 9.12
C THR A 97 -0.38 10.89 8.33
N TYR A 98 -1.19 10.55 7.33
CA TYR A 98 -1.93 11.53 6.53
C TYR A 98 -2.97 12.27 7.36
N ALA A 99 -3.71 11.55 8.21
CA ALA A 99 -4.70 12.15 9.12
C ALA A 99 -4.02 13.10 10.12
N TYR A 100 -2.87 12.73 10.68
CA TYR A 100 -2.11 13.61 11.57
C TYR A 100 -1.63 14.88 10.85
N GLN A 101 -1.07 14.74 9.64
CA GLN A 101 -0.65 15.88 8.82
C GLN A 101 -1.82 16.84 8.55
N ALA A 102 -2.98 16.32 8.17
CA ALA A 102 -4.14 17.14 7.84
C ALA A 102 -4.80 17.76 9.08
N ALA A 103 -5.11 16.97 10.10
CA ALA A 103 -5.93 17.39 11.23
C ALA A 103 -5.15 18.09 12.36
N VAL A 104 -3.87 17.74 12.54
CA VAL A 104 -3.05 18.27 13.65
C VAL A 104 -2.06 19.31 13.17
N LEU A 105 -1.35 19.04 12.06
CA LEU A 105 -0.35 19.96 11.51
C LEU A 105 -0.94 20.97 10.52
N GLY A 106 -2.23 20.87 10.19
CA GLY A 106 -2.90 21.77 9.25
C GLY A 106 -2.35 21.70 7.82
N ASN A 107 -1.71 20.58 7.45
CA ASN A 107 -1.14 20.36 6.12
C ASN A 107 -2.11 19.53 5.26
N PRO A 108 -2.92 20.16 4.39
CA PRO A 108 -3.98 19.47 3.66
C PRO A 108 -3.46 18.63 2.49
N VAL A 109 -2.18 18.72 2.14
CA VAL A 109 -1.58 18.06 0.96
C VAL A 109 -1.83 16.55 0.96
N TYR A 110 -1.92 15.93 2.14
CA TYR A 110 -2.09 14.49 2.28
C TYR A 110 -3.55 14.01 2.39
N ALA A 111 -4.50 14.93 2.63
CA ALA A 111 -5.90 14.59 2.83
C ALA A 111 -6.51 13.80 1.65
N PRO A 112 -6.22 14.13 0.37
CA PRO A 112 -6.76 13.38 -0.77
C PRO A 112 -6.35 11.90 -0.84
N TYR A 113 -5.28 11.50 -0.15
CA TYR A 113 -4.79 10.12 -0.17
C TYR A 113 -5.39 9.24 0.93
N ILE A 114 -6.07 9.83 1.93
CA ILE A 114 -6.70 9.10 3.04
C ILE A 114 -7.79 8.15 2.51
N PRO A 115 -8.75 8.58 1.67
CA PRO A 115 -9.79 7.68 1.18
C PRO A 115 -9.21 6.48 0.41
N ARG A 116 -8.24 6.75 -0.48
CA ARG A 116 -7.59 5.70 -1.28
C ARG A 116 -6.85 4.68 -0.43
N ALA A 117 -6.09 5.16 0.57
CA ALA A 117 -5.36 4.28 1.48
C ALA A 117 -6.32 3.36 2.27
N LEU A 118 -7.44 3.92 2.76
CA LEU A 118 -8.45 3.17 3.49
C LEU A 118 -9.23 2.19 2.61
N GLN A 119 -9.64 2.58 1.40
CA GLN A 119 -10.31 1.68 0.46
C GLN A 119 -9.43 0.46 0.13
N ARG A 120 -8.13 0.67 -0.09
CA ARG A 120 -7.18 -0.43 -0.30
C ARG A 120 -6.99 -1.28 0.94
N ALA A 121 -6.86 -0.65 2.11
CA ALA A 121 -6.75 -1.37 3.37
C ALA A 121 -7.96 -2.28 3.59
N ALA A 122 -9.17 -1.80 3.28
CA ALA A 122 -10.39 -2.58 3.32
C ALA A 122 -10.31 -3.80 2.40
N ARG A 123 -9.98 -3.62 1.10
CA ARG A 123 -9.86 -4.74 0.15
C ARG A 123 -8.91 -5.84 0.65
N VAL A 124 -7.74 -5.44 1.16
CA VAL A 124 -6.75 -6.37 1.71
C VAL A 124 -7.25 -7.04 2.99
N LEU A 125 -7.87 -6.28 3.90
CA LEU A 125 -8.45 -6.80 5.14
C LEU A 125 -9.53 -7.86 4.89
N PHE A 126 -10.45 -7.60 3.95
CA PHE A 126 -11.50 -8.55 3.57
C PHE A 126 -10.91 -9.81 2.92
N ARG A 127 -9.92 -9.66 2.03
CA ARG A 127 -9.20 -10.79 1.42
C ARG A 127 -8.49 -11.66 2.46
N LEU A 128 -7.87 -11.05 3.47
CA LEU A 128 -7.17 -11.77 4.52
C LEU A 128 -8.11 -12.63 5.37
N GLY A 129 -9.40 -12.28 5.45
CA GLY A 129 -10.38 -13.04 6.23
C GLY A 129 -10.10 -13.07 7.74
N ARG A 130 -9.25 -12.15 8.25
CA ARG A 130 -8.77 -12.09 9.65
C ARG A 130 -9.13 -10.74 10.31
N PHE A 131 -8.83 -10.61 11.60
CA PHE A 131 -9.03 -9.38 12.40
C PHE A 131 -10.50 -8.92 12.45
N PRO A 132 -11.41 -9.69 13.09
CA PRO A 132 -12.84 -9.36 13.13
C PRO A 132 -13.14 -7.96 13.69
N ALA A 133 -12.51 -7.56 14.80
CA ALA A 133 -12.70 -6.22 15.37
C ALA A 133 -12.26 -5.09 14.42
N LEU A 134 -11.20 -5.31 13.63
CA LEU A 134 -10.79 -4.34 12.63
C LEU A 134 -11.77 -4.29 11.45
N ARG A 135 -12.33 -5.43 11.03
CA ARG A 135 -13.39 -5.47 10.00
C ARG A 135 -14.62 -4.72 10.43
N GLU A 136 -15.10 -4.98 11.64
CA GLU A 136 -16.21 -4.26 12.26
C GLU A 136 -15.94 -2.75 12.30
N THR A 137 -14.73 -2.33 12.70
CA THR A 137 -14.32 -0.92 12.66
C THR A 137 -14.41 -0.34 11.23
N PHE A 138 -13.99 -1.11 10.22
CA PHE A 138 -14.08 -0.68 8.83
C PHE A 138 -15.52 -0.55 8.35
N GLU A 139 -16.39 -1.48 8.73
CA GLU A 139 -17.80 -1.53 8.32
C GLU A 139 -18.65 -0.46 9.03
N GLU A 140 -18.46 -0.29 10.33
CA GLU A 140 -19.30 0.57 11.16
C GLU A 140 -18.83 2.04 11.19
N ILE A 141 -17.53 2.28 11.05
CA ILE A 141 -16.95 3.61 11.24
C ILE A 141 -16.36 4.13 9.93
N ILE A 142 -15.43 3.37 9.32
CA ILE A 142 -14.66 3.89 8.20
C ILE A 142 -15.50 3.97 6.92
N ALA A 143 -16.25 2.93 6.57
CA ALA A 143 -17.05 2.93 5.34
C ALA A 143 -18.10 4.05 5.32
N PRO A 144 -18.90 4.29 6.39
CA PRO A 144 -19.79 5.43 6.45
C PRO A 144 -19.06 6.79 6.33
N ALA A 145 -17.90 6.93 7.00
CA ALA A 145 -17.12 8.16 6.93
C ALA A 145 -16.55 8.43 5.52
N LEU A 146 -16.16 7.38 4.78
CA LEU A 146 -15.70 7.50 3.39
C LEU A 146 -16.83 7.92 2.44
N LEU A 147 -18.04 7.36 2.61
CA LEU A 147 -19.20 7.75 1.82
C LEU A 147 -19.55 9.23 2.03
N GLU A 148 -19.53 9.68 3.28
CA GLU A 148 -19.77 11.08 3.61
C GLU A 148 -18.68 12.00 3.03
N TRP A 149 -17.40 11.57 3.10
CA TRP A 149 -16.29 12.28 2.48
C TRP A 149 -16.48 12.47 0.98
N GLU A 150 -16.87 11.41 0.26
CA GLU A 150 -17.13 11.45 -1.19
C GLU A 150 -18.32 12.34 -1.54
N ARG A 151 -19.38 12.32 -0.72
CA ARG A 151 -20.54 13.20 -0.87
C ARG A 151 -20.14 14.67 -0.79
N VAL A 152 -19.43 15.05 0.28
CA VAL A 152 -18.95 16.43 0.49
C VAL A 152 -18.00 16.87 -0.62
N ALA A 153 -17.07 16.01 -1.03
CA ALA A 153 -16.13 16.33 -2.12
C ALA A 153 -16.84 16.54 -3.47
N THR A 154 -17.90 15.76 -3.74
CA THR A 154 -18.70 15.90 -4.97
C THR A 154 -19.52 17.19 -4.96
N GLU A 155 -20.08 17.57 -3.82
CA GLU A 155 -20.85 18.82 -3.65
C GLU A 155 -19.95 20.05 -3.82
N ALA A 156 -18.75 20.03 -3.26
CA ALA A 156 -17.78 21.12 -3.39
C ALA A 156 -17.30 21.36 -4.83
N ASN A 157 -17.22 20.30 -5.66
CA ASN A 157 -16.81 20.41 -7.07
C ASN A 157 -17.93 20.84 -8.03
N ARG A 158 -19.19 20.92 -7.56
CA ARG A 158 -20.34 21.39 -8.35
C ARG A 158 -20.60 22.90 -8.20
N GLN A 159 -19.90 23.56 -7.27
CA GLN A 159 -19.93 25.02 -7.05
C GLN A 159 -18.76 25.68 -7.77
#